data_AF-A0A2J4P612-F1
#
_entry.id   AF-A0A2J4P612-F1
#
_cell.length_a   1.000
_cell.length_b   1.000
_cell.length_c   1.000
_cell.angle_alpha   90.00
_cell.angle_beta   90.00
_cell.angle_gamma   90.00
#
_symmetry.space_group_name_H-M   'P 1'
#
loop_
_entity.id
_entity.type
_entity.pdbx_description
1 polymer ?
#
loop_
_entity_poly.entity_id
_entity_poly.type
_entity_poly.pdbx_seq_one_letter_code
_entity_poly.pdbx_strand_id
1 'polypeptide(L)'
;AQINTADAERLGIEDEALVWVNSRKGRIITRAQVSDRPNKGAVYMTYQWWIGACNELVSENLSPITKTPEYKYCAVNVEPIADQRAAEQYVIDEYNKLKTRLRESAMG
;
A
#
# COMPACT_ATOMS: atom_id res chain seq x y z
N ALA A 1 -2.72 2.93 4.27
CA ALA A 1 -3.73 3.45 3.33
C ALA A 1 -4.83 4.15 4.10
N GLN A 2 -5.20 5.37 3.71
CA GLN A 2 -6.40 6.02 4.25
C GLN A 2 -7.63 5.40 3.60
N ILE A 3 -8.57 4.92 4.42
CA ILE A 3 -9.77 4.21 3.99
C ILE A 3 -10.99 4.91 4.59
N ASN A 4 -12.03 5.10 3.80
CA ASN A 4 -13.28 5.69 4.27
C ASN A 4 -13.98 4.75 5.26
N THR A 5 -14.55 5.30 6.33
CA THR A 5 -15.28 4.54 7.37
C THR A 5 -16.33 3.58 6.80
N ALA A 6 -17.13 4.00 5.82
CA ALA A 6 -18.18 3.15 5.23
C ALA A 6 -17.64 2.03 4.34
N ASP A 7 -16.49 2.25 3.68
CA ASP A 7 -15.83 1.18 2.93
C ASP A 7 -15.11 0.21 3.85
N ALA A 8 -14.48 0.70 4.92
CA ALA A 8 -13.84 -0.11 5.93
C ALA A 8 -14.84 -1.07 6.58
N GLU A 9 -16.00 -0.56 7.00
CA GLU A 9 -17.10 -1.37 7.55
C GLU A 9 -17.57 -2.44 6.55
N ARG A 10 -17.83 -2.05 5.29
CA ARG A 10 -18.27 -2.98 4.24
C ARG A 10 -17.23 -4.06 3.94
N LEU A 11 -15.95 -3.75 4.06
CA LEU A 11 -14.83 -4.66 3.76
C LEU A 11 -14.37 -5.46 5.00
N GLY A 12 -14.91 -5.19 6.19
CA GLY A 12 -14.46 -5.83 7.44
C GLY A 12 -13.03 -5.44 7.81
N ILE A 13 -12.65 -4.17 7.59
CA ILE A 13 -11.34 -3.62 7.91
C ILE A 13 -11.47 -2.71 9.13
N GLU A 14 -10.69 -2.98 10.17
CA GLU A 14 -10.58 -2.13 11.34
C GLU A 14 -9.44 -1.11 11.18
N ASP A 15 -9.49 -0.03 11.97
CA ASP A 15 -8.39 0.93 12.04
C ASP A 15 -7.10 0.25 12.54
N GLU A 16 -5.94 0.72 12.09
CA GLU A 16 -4.62 0.15 12.38
C GLU A 16 -4.37 -1.29 11.88
N ALA A 17 -5.36 -1.97 11.28
CA ALA A 17 -5.17 -3.30 10.73
C ALA A 17 -4.27 -3.29 9.49
N LEU A 18 -3.42 -4.31 9.33
CA LEU A 18 -2.72 -4.55 8.08
C LEU A 18 -3.67 -5.11 7.02
N VAL A 19 -3.56 -4.58 5.81
CA VAL A 19 -4.38 -4.94 4.65
C VAL A 19 -3.50 -5.14 3.43
N TRP A 20 -3.99 -5.95 2.49
CA TRP A 20 -3.42 -6.04 1.15
C TRP A 20 -4.09 -5.05 0.21
N VAL A 21 -3.30 -4.41 -0.64
CA VAL A 21 -3.79 -3.60 -1.75
C VAL A 21 -3.28 -4.22 -3.04
N ASN A 22 -4.20 -4.66 -3.87
CA ASN A 22 -3.93 -5.37 -5.12
C ASN A 22 -4.26 -4.48 -6.31
N SER A 23 -3.45 -4.53 -7.35
CA SER A 23 -3.68 -3.88 -8.63
C SER A 23 -3.35 -4.84 -9.77
N ARG A 24 -3.47 -4.38 -11.01
CA ARG A 24 -2.99 -5.15 -12.18
C ARG A 24 -1.46 -5.28 -12.22
N LYS A 25 -0.72 -4.37 -11.57
CA LYS A 25 0.76 -4.30 -11.63
C LYS A 25 1.42 -5.08 -10.51
N GLY A 26 0.74 -5.24 -9.38
CA GLY A 26 1.31 -5.89 -8.22
C GLY A 26 0.39 -5.83 -7.01
N ARG A 27 0.95 -6.27 -5.88
CA ARG A 27 0.31 -6.35 -4.58
C ARG A 27 1.25 -5.79 -3.53
N ILE A 28 0.74 -4.97 -2.63
CA ILE A 28 1.50 -4.39 -1.53
C ILE A 28 0.76 -4.52 -0.21
N ILE A 29 1.50 -4.53 0.90
CA ILE A 29 0.94 -4.50 2.26
C ILE A 29 0.96 -3.07 2.80
N THR A 30 -0.06 -2.67 3.55
CA THR A 30 -0.10 -1.36 4.21
C THR A 30 -0.99 -1.42 5.44
N ARG A 31 -0.77 -0.49 6.38
CA ARG A 31 -1.64 -0.30 7.53
C ARG A 31 -2.84 0.56 7.17
N ALA A 32 -4.04 0.10 7.49
CA ALA A 32 -5.27 0.87 7.33
C ALA A 32 -5.30 2.04 8.31
N GLN A 33 -5.70 3.20 7.82
CA GLN A 33 -6.04 4.37 8.62
C GLN A 33 -7.49 4.74 8.28
N VAL A 34 -8.42 4.27 9.10
CA VAL A 34 -9.85 4.42 8.87
C VAL A 34 -10.31 5.77 9.40
N SER A 35 -10.95 6.56 8.55
CA SER A 35 -11.52 7.86 8.94
C SER A 35 -12.53 8.35 7.92
N ASP A 36 -13.25 9.43 8.25
CA ASP A 36 -14.15 10.11 7.33
C ASP A 36 -13.45 11.11 6.38
N ARG A 37 -12.12 11.28 6.53
CA ARG A 37 -11.32 12.17 5.69
C ARG A 37 -11.23 11.72 4.23
N PRO A 38 -10.90 10.46 3.89
CA PRO A 38 -10.90 10.00 2.51
C PRO A 38 -12.32 9.83 1.97
N ASN A 39 -12.51 10.16 0.70
CA ASN A 39 -13.78 9.97 0.01
C ASN A 39 -14.15 8.48 -0.08
N LYS A 40 -15.44 8.17 0.07
CA LYS A 40 -15.98 6.83 -0.20
C LYS A 40 -15.66 6.41 -1.64
N GLY A 41 -15.22 5.16 -1.82
CA GLY A 41 -14.82 4.57 -3.10
C GLY A 41 -13.37 4.86 -3.49
N ALA A 42 -12.61 5.61 -2.70
CA ALA A 42 -11.21 5.93 -2.96
C ALA A 42 -10.33 5.64 -1.74
N VAL A 43 -9.09 5.22 -2.00
CA VAL A 43 -8.05 5.07 -0.98
C VAL A 43 -6.88 5.97 -1.29
N TYR A 44 -6.22 6.47 -0.24
CA TYR A 44 -5.06 7.34 -0.36
C TYR A 44 -3.82 6.68 0.21
N MET A 45 -2.72 6.77 -0.54
CA MET A 45 -1.42 6.22 -0.18
C MET A 45 -0.32 7.22 -0.54
N THR A 46 0.82 7.08 0.13
CA THR A 46 1.96 7.98 0.00
C THR A 46 3.21 7.22 -0.43
N TYR A 47 4.03 7.81 -1.31
CA TYR A 47 5.13 7.12 -1.99
C TYR A 47 6.47 7.12 -1.24
N GLN A 48 6.52 7.55 0.03
CA GLN A 48 7.77 7.58 0.81
C GLN A 48 8.20 6.22 1.41
N TRP A 49 7.35 5.20 1.35
CA TRP A 49 7.57 3.93 2.05
C TRP A 49 8.24 2.89 1.14
N TRP A 50 9.25 2.19 1.66
CA TRP A 50 9.90 1.08 0.95
C TRP A 50 9.11 -0.22 1.07
N ILE A 51 8.65 -0.56 2.28
CA ILE A 51 7.66 -1.63 2.47
C ILE A 51 6.28 -1.02 2.27
N GLY A 52 5.47 -1.65 1.42
CA GLY A 52 4.20 -1.06 1.02
C GLY A 52 4.35 0.06 -0.02
N ALA A 53 5.38 0.01 -0.86
CA ALA A 53 5.66 1.01 -1.90
C ALA A 53 4.49 1.12 -2.89
N CYS A 54 3.67 2.17 -2.78
CA CYS A 54 2.45 2.29 -3.58
C CYS A 54 2.72 2.38 -5.09
N ASN A 55 3.91 2.82 -5.50
CA ASN A 55 4.30 2.87 -6.91
C ASN A 55 4.37 1.49 -7.56
N GLU A 56 4.53 0.41 -6.80
CA GLU A 56 4.43 -0.98 -7.30
C GLU A 56 3.03 -1.33 -7.81
N LEU A 57 2.00 -0.55 -7.42
CA LEU A 57 0.64 -0.71 -7.89
C LEU A 57 0.33 0.11 -9.14
N VAL A 58 1.04 1.22 -9.34
CA VAL A 58 0.62 2.24 -10.31
C VAL A 58 1.11 1.86 -11.71
N SER A 59 0.20 1.86 -12.68
CA SER A 59 0.55 1.70 -14.09
C SER A 59 1.26 2.95 -14.61
N GLU A 60 2.23 2.75 -15.50
CA GLU A 60 2.93 3.84 -16.20
C GLU A 60 2.07 4.41 -17.33
N ASN A 61 0.92 4.97 -16.98
CA ASN A 61 0.11 5.73 -17.92
C ASN A 61 0.74 7.12 -18.06
N LEU A 62 1.56 7.29 -19.11
CA LEU A 62 2.29 8.54 -19.35
C LEU A 62 1.48 9.48 -20.25
N SER A 63 1.44 10.76 -19.88
CA SER A 63 0.91 11.82 -20.72
C SER A 63 1.57 11.80 -22.11
N PRO A 64 0.80 11.85 -23.21
CA PRO A 64 1.36 11.80 -24.55
C PRO A 64 2.29 13.00 -24.85
N ILE A 65 2.06 14.14 -24.17
CA ILE A 65 2.77 15.40 -24.38
C ILE A 65 4.04 15.47 -23.53
N THR A 66 3.91 15.38 -22.20
CA THR A 66 4.98 15.68 -21.24
C THR A 66 5.66 14.45 -20.66
N LYS A 67 5.14 13.24 -20.97
CA LYS A 67 5.56 11.98 -20.34
C LYS A 67 5.37 11.94 -18.82
N THR A 68 4.47 12.77 -18.28
CA THR A 68 4.12 12.76 -16.86
C THR A 68 3.23 11.55 -16.52
N PRO A 69 3.53 10.77 -15.48
CA PRO A 69 2.74 9.61 -15.08
C PRO A 69 1.45 9.96 -14.32
N GLU A 70 0.41 9.14 -14.51
CA GLU A 70 -0.88 9.23 -13.81
C GLU A 70 -0.81 8.65 -12.38
N TYR A 71 -0.02 9.26 -11.48
CA TYR A 71 0.11 8.75 -10.10
C TYR A 71 -1.10 8.98 -9.20
N LYS A 72 -2.06 9.81 -9.62
CA LYS A 72 -3.21 10.21 -8.81
C LYS A 72 -4.42 9.28 -8.97
N TYR A 73 -4.34 8.31 -9.88
CA TYR A 73 -5.41 7.35 -10.11
C TYR A 73 -4.84 5.97 -10.40
N CYS A 74 -5.30 4.96 -9.65
CA CYS A 74 -4.96 3.57 -9.88
C CYS A 74 -6.13 2.71 -9.39
N ALA A 75 -6.64 1.83 -10.26
CA ALA A 75 -7.67 0.89 -9.86
C ALA A 75 -7.06 -0.21 -8.96
N VAL A 76 -7.59 -0.33 -7.74
CA VAL A 76 -7.09 -1.26 -6.73
C VAL A 76 -8.22 -2.01 -6.04
N ASN A 77 -7.91 -3.19 -5.49
CA ASN A 77 -8.74 -3.95 -4.57
C ASN A 77 -8.08 -3.98 -3.19
N VAL A 78 -8.84 -3.67 -2.13
CA VAL A 78 -8.34 -3.72 -0.74
C VAL A 78 -8.90 -4.97 -0.06
N GLU A 79 -8.02 -5.79 0.50
CA GLU A 79 -8.37 -7.06 1.12
C GLU A 79 -7.95 -7.08 2.60
N PRO A 80 -8.86 -7.47 3.52
CA PRO A 80 -8.53 -7.64 4.93
C PRO A 80 -7.58 -8.83 5.11
N ILE A 81 -6.78 -8.79 6.18
CA ILE A 81 -5.92 -9.91 6.60
C ILE A 81 -6.47 -10.49 7.90
N ALA A 82 -6.78 -11.79 7.91
CA ALA A 82 -7.31 -12.45 9.10
C ALA A 82 -6.25 -12.61 10.21
N ASP A 83 -5.06 -13.10 9.86
CA ASP A 83 -3.96 -13.26 10.82
C ASP A 83 -3.08 -12.00 10.86
N GLN A 84 -3.52 -11.04 11.67
CA GLN A 84 -2.79 -9.78 11.89
C GLN A 84 -1.42 -10.01 12.53
N ARG A 85 -1.26 -11.04 13.37
CA ARG A 85 0.04 -11.31 14.03
C ARG A 85 1.09 -11.75 13.01
N ALA A 86 0.72 -12.64 12.11
CA ALA A 86 1.59 -13.04 11.00
C ALA A 86 1.88 -11.87 10.04
N ALA A 87 0.88 -11.01 9.78
CA ALA A 87 1.06 -9.84 8.93
C ALA A 87 2.05 -8.83 9.52
N GLU A 88 1.98 -8.58 10.83
CA GLU A 88 2.91 -7.68 11.52
C GLU A 88 4.34 -8.23 11.46
N GLN A 89 4.51 -9.52 11.70
CA GLN A 89 5.81 -10.19 11.57
C GLN A 89 6.33 -10.10 10.14
N TYR A 90 5.47 -10.28 9.14
CA TYR A 90 5.85 -10.14 7.73
C TYR A 90 6.41 -8.75 7.42
N VAL A 91 5.77 -7.68 7.89
CA VAL A 91 6.27 -6.30 7.67
C VAL A 91 7.65 -6.11 8.28
N ILE A 92 7.86 -6.61 9.51
CA ILE A 92 9.14 -6.54 10.21
C ILE A 92 10.22 -7.31 9.44
N ASP A 93 9.91 -8.53 9.01
CA ASP A 93 10.84 -9.39 8.29
C ASP A 93 11.25 -8.78 6.95
N GLU A 94 10.29 -8.29 6.16
CA GLU A 94 10.59 -7.66 4.87
C GLU A 94 11.40 -6.37 5.03
N TYR A 95 11.08 -5.55 6.03
CA TYR A 95 11.86 -4.36 6.34
C TYR A 95 13.30 -4.70 6.73
N ASN A 96 13.48 -5.68 7.62
CA ASN A 96 14.80 -6.12 8.06
C ASN A 96 15.61 -6.72 6.92
N LYS A 97 15.00 -7.57 6.08
CA LYS A 97 15.64 -8.12 4.87
C LYS A 97 16.13 -7.00 3.96
N LEU A 98 15.28 -6.02 3.66
CA LEU A 98 15.65 -4.88 2.82
C LEU A 98 16.79 -4.07 3.44
N LYS A 99 16.69 -3.75 4.73
CA LYS A 99 17.69 -2.96 5.46
C LYS A 99 19.05 -3.67 5.51
N THR A 100 19.06 -4.96 5.81
CA THR A 100 20.28 -5.78 5.82
C THR A 100 20.89 -5.85 4.43
N ARG A 101 20.10 -6.15 3.39
CA ARG A 101 20.57 -6.20 2.01
C ARG A 101 21.24 -4.89 1.57
N LEU A 102 20.59 -3.75 1.82
CA LEU A 102 21.15 -2.45 1.48
C LEU A 102 22.42 -2.13 2.28
N ARG A 103 22.47 -2.54 3.56
CA ARG A 103 23.65 -2.40 4.40
C ARG A 103 24.82 -3.22 3.85
N GLU A 104 24.59 -4.47 3.50
CA GLU A 104 25.62 -5.36 2.92
C GLU A 104 26.16 -4.79 1.62
N SER A 105 25.27 -4.44 0.66
CA SER A 105 25.68 -3.85 -0.62
C SER A 105 26.48 -2.54 -0.46
N ALA A 106 26.25 -1.79 0.62
CA ALA A 106 27.01 -0.57 0.90
C ALA A 106 28.39 -0.84 1.54
N MET A 107 28.58 -2.00 2.16
CA MET A 107 29.83 -2.37 2.84
C MET A 107 30.81 -3.15 1.94
N GLY A 108 30.34 -3.73 0.83
CA GLY A 108 31.16 -4.48 -0.14
C GLY A 108 30.80 -5.97 -0.15
#